data_AF-W1Y2X8-F1
#
_entry.id   AF-W1Y2X8-F1
#
_cell.length_a   1.000
_cell.length_b   1.000
_cell.length_c   1.000
_cell.angle_alpha   90.00
_cell.angle_beta   90.00
_cell.angle_gamma   90.00
#
_symmetry.space_group_name_H-M   'P 1'
#
loop_
_entity.id
_entity.type
_entity.pdbx_description
1 polymer ?
#
loop_
_entity_poly.entity_id
_entity_poly.type
_entity_poly.pdbx_seq_one_letter_code
_entity_poly.pdbx_strand_id
1 'polypeptide(L)' 'ASVLLAVANQAHAGATLDAVQKKGFVQCGISDGLPGFSYADADGKFSGIDVDVCRGVAAAVFGDDTKVKYTP' A
#
# COMPACT_ATOMS: atom_id res chain seq x y z
N ALA A 1 -27.52 -9.88 -31.96
CA ALA A 1 -26.43 -9.16 -31.28
C ALA A 1 -26.09 -9.91 -30.01
N SER A 2 -25.00 -10.68 -30.02
CA SER A 2 -24.60 -11.51 -28.87
C SER A 2 -23.78 -10.66 -27.90
N VAL A 3 -24.34 -10.38 -26.73
CA VAL A 3 -23.64 -9.68 -25.66
C VAL A 3 -22.66 -10.67 -25.02
N LEU A 4 -21.37 -10.52 -25.29
CA LEU A 4 -20.32 -11.20 -24.52
C LEU A 4 -20.27 -10.56 -23.13
N LEU A 5 -20.85 -11.23 -22.13
CA LEU A 5 -20.55 -10.96 -20.73
C LEU A 5 -19.10 -11.39 -20.48
N ALA A 6 -18.18 -10.42 -20.46
CA ALA A 6 -16.85 -10.62 -19.94
C ALA A 6 -16.98 -10.98 -18.45
N VAL A 7 -16.74 -12.24 -18.11
CA VAL A 7 -16.55 -12.69 -16.73
C VAL A 7 -15.26 -12.06 -16.21
N ALA A 8 -15.36 -10.86 -15.64
CA ALA A 8 -14.27 -10.28 -14.87
C ALA A 8 -14.08 -11.16 -13.64
N ASN A 9 -13.06 -12.01 -13.66
CA ASN A 9 -12.63 -12.76 -12.48
C ASN A 9 -12.43 -11.75 -11.34
N GLN A 10 -13.24 -11.88 -10.28
CA GLN A 10 -13.04 -11.14 -9.05
C GLN A 10 -11.62 -11.43 -8.58
N ALA A 11 -10.76 -10.42 -8.57
CA ALA A 11 -9.41 -10.56 -8.04
C ALA A 11 -9.51 -10.95 -6.57
N HIS A 12 -9.30 -12.24 -6.26
CA HIS A 12 -9.42 -12.75 -4.91
C HIS A 12 -8.12 -12.49 -4.17
N ALA A 13 -7.96 -11.27 -3.65
CA ALA A 13 -6.90 -10.94 -2.70
C ALA A 13 -7.12 -11.59 -1.32
N GLY A 14 -8.21 -12.37 -1.14
CA GLY A 14 -8.83 -12.82 0.11
C GLY A 14 -7.85 -13.04 1.26
N ALA A 15 -7.07 -14.12 1.23
CA ALA A 15 -6.21 -14.46 2.38
C ALA A 15 -5.18 -13.36 2.73
N THR A 16 -4.59 -12.70 1.74
CA THR A 16 -3.57 -11.66 1.98
C THR A 16 -4.20 -10.36 2.46
N LEU A 17 -5.27 -9.91 1.80
CA LEU A 17 -5.99 -8.70 2.20
C LEU A 17 -6.63 -8.87 3.58
N ASP A 18 -7.22 -10.03 3.86
CA ASP A 18 -7.76 -10.37 5.18
C ASP A 18 -6.67 -10.32 6.25
N ALA A 19 -5.47 -10.85 5.95
CA ALA A 19 -4.34 -10.79 6.86
C ALA A 19 -3.88 -9.34 7.10
N VAL A 20 -3.81 -8.50 6.06
CA VAL A 20 -3.48 -7.07 6.19
C VAL A 20 -4.54 -6.34 7.02
N GLN A 21 -5.82 -6.56 6.74
CA GLN A 21 -6.93 -5.96 7.47
C GLN A 21 -6.91 -6.37 8.95
N LYS A 22 -6.70 -7.67 9.24
CA LYS A 22 -6.53 -8.18 10.62
C LYS A 22 -5.30 -7.60 11.31
N LYS A 23 -4.21 -7.37 10.58
CA LYS A 23 -2.99 -6.73 11.10
C LYS A 23 -3.23 -5.26 11.44
N GLY A 24 -4.16 -4.61 10.75
CA GLY A 24 -4.59 -3.23 10.99
C GLY A 24 -3.66 -2.15 10.42
N PHE A 25 -2.70 -2.53 9.57
CA PHE A 25 -1.84 -1.60 8.84
C PHE A 25 -1.17 -2.30 7.64
N VAL A 26 -0.77 -1.52 6.65
CA VAL A 26 0.06 -1.97 5.53
C VAL A 26 1.53 -2.02 5.97
N GLN A 27 2.17 -3.19 5.83
CA GLN A 27 3.63 -3.28 5.93
C GLN A 27 4.23 -2.92 4.57
N CYS A 28 4.91 -1.79 4.51
CA CYS A 28 5.54 -1.28 3.29
C CYS A 28 7.05 -1.52 3.34
N GLY A 29 7.56 -2.26 2.35
CA GLY A 29 9.00 -2.34 2.11
C GLY A 29 9.43 -1.15 1.26
N ILE A 30 10.40 -0.38 1.74
CA ILE A 30 10.96 0.77 1.03
C ILE A 30 12.48 0.66 1.01
N SER A 31 13.14 1.43 0.15
CA SER A 31 14.58 1.63 0.28
C SER A 31 14.83 2.91 1.08
N ASP A 32 15.88 2.98 1.89
CA ASP A 32 16.27 4.24 2.51
C ASP A 32 17.55 4.75 1.84
N GLY A 33 17.46 5.85 1.10
CA GLY A 33 18.65 6.52 0.57
C GLY A 33 18.50 7.22 -0.77
N LEU A 34 17.31 7.26 -1.38
CA LEU A 34 17.08 7.96 -2.64
C LEU A 34 16.05 9.09 -2.47
N PRO A 35 16.49 10.35 -2.30
CA PRO A 35 15.59 11.50 -2.23
C PRO A 35 14.65 11.56 -3.44
N GLY A 36 13.36 11.75 -3.16
CA GLY A 36 12.28 11.70 -4.15
C GLY A 36 11.59 10.34 -4.29
N PHE A 37 12.20 9.25 -3.81
CA PHE A 37 11.60 7.91 -3.79
C PHE A 37 11.23 7.48 -2.37
N SER A 38 12.21 7.08 -1.59
CA SER A 38 12.06 6.78 -0.18
C SER A 38 13.34 7.19 0.55
N TYR A 39 13.18 8.09 1.51
CA TYR A 39 14.26 8.68 2.28
C TYR A 39 13.76 9.06 3.67
N ALA A 40 14.48 8.65 4.71
CA ALA A 40 14.26 9.14 6.06
C ALA A 40 14.93 10.51 6.25
N ASP A 41 14.17 11.51 6.71
CA ASP A 41 14.74 12.76 7.20
C ASP A 41 15.46 12.58 8.55
N ALA A 42 16.02 13.67 9.08
CA ALA A 42 16.74 13.67 10.35
C ALA A 42 15.85 13.29 11.57
N ASP A 43 14.53 13.45 11.44
CA ASP A 43 13.54 13.09 12.46
C ASP A 43 13.05 11.63 12.28
N GLY A 44 13.60 10.90 11.31
CA GLY A 44 13.21 9.53 10.97
C GLY A 44 11.90 9.43 10.21
N LYS A 45 11.40 10.53 9.64
CA LYS A 45 10.18 10.53 8.83
C LYS A 45 10.51 10.20 7.38
N PHE A 46 9.83 9.18 6.86
CA PHE A 46 9.98 8.78 5.47
C PHE A 46 9.17 9.69 4.55
N SER A 47 9.75 10.07 3.42
CA SER A 47 9.09 10.82 2.35
C SER A 47 9.52 10.36 0.95
N GLY A 48 8.69 10.64 -0.06
CA GLY A 48 8.92 10.35 -1.48
C GLY A 48 7.86 9.44 -2.12
N ILE A 49 8.03 9.10 -3.41
CA ILE A 49 7.00 8.39 -4.18
C ILE A 49 6.64 7.00 -3.61
N ASP A 50 7.60 6.24 -3.09
CA ASP A 50 7.32 4.89 -2.55
C ASP A 50 6.50 4.99 -1.27
N VAL A 51 6.80 6.02 -0.47
CA VAL A 51 6.08 6.35 0.76
C VAL A 51 4.64 6.75 0.44
N ASP A 52 4.46 7.61 -0.56
CA ASP A 52 3.14 8.08 -1.00
C ASP A 52 2.30 6.95 -1.60
N VAL A 53 2.91 6.04 -2.36
CA VAL A 53 2.24 4.84 -2.87
C VAL A 53 1.76 3.98 -1.70
N CYS A 54 2.59 3.74 -0.69
CA CYS A 54 2.20 2.95 0.47
C CYS A 54 1.11 3.61 1.32
N ARG A 55 1.14 4.94 1.46
CA ARG A 55 0.05 5.71 2.09
C ARG A 55 -1.24 5.62 1.27
N GLY A 56 -1.16 5.68 -0.06
CA GLY A 56 -2.29 5.49 -0.96
C GLY A 56 -2.93 4.10 -0.83
N VAL A 57 -2.12 3.04 -0.71
CA VAL A 57 -2.61 1.69 -0.44
C VAL A 57 -3.27 1.60 0.94
N ALA A 58 -2.66 2.20 1.98
CA ALA A 58 -3.26 2.24 3.31
C ALA A 58 -4.61 2.97 3.32
N ALA A 59 -4.71 4.11 2.63
CA ALA A 59 -5.95 4.84 2.44
C ALA A 59 -7.01 4.00 1.71
N ALA A 60 -6.62 3.25 0.67
CA ALA A 60 -7.53 2.40 -0.08
C ALA A 60 -8.06 1.21 0.73
N VAL A 61 -7.23 0.64 1.62
CA VAL A 61 -7.60 -0.53 2.44
C VAL A 61 -8.35 -0.14 3.72
N PHE A 62 -7.95 0.97 4.36
CA PHE A 62 -8.40 1.35 5.71
C PHE A 62 -9.18 2.66 5.77
N GLY A 63 -9.22 3.44 4.69
CA GLY A 63 -9.74 4.81 4.71
C GLY A 63 -8.84 5.80 5.46
N ASP A 64 -7.61 5.39 5.80
CA ASP A 64 -6.68 6.14 6.63
C ASP A 64 -5.24 5.93 6.11
N ASP A 65 -4.64 6.99 5.59
CA ASP A 65 -3.30 6.98 5.00
C ASP A 65 -2.18 6.80 6.04
N THR A 66 -2.50 6.92 7.33
CA THR A 66 -1.55 6.75 8.43
C THR A 66 -1.40 5.28 8.86
N LYS A 67 -2.23 4.37 8.33
CA LYS A 67 -2.21 2.93 8.62
C LYS A 67 -1.11 2.20 7.85
N VAL A 68 0.12 2.70 7.94
CA VAL A 68 1.30 2.16 7.26
C VAL A 68 2.48 2.06 8.23
N LYS A 69 3.29 1.02 8.08
CA LYS A 69 4.59 0.88 8.74
C LYS A 69 5.65 0.56 7.70
N TYR A 70 6.82 1.16 7.86
CA TYR A 70 7.92 1.03 6.91
C TYR A 70 8.98 0.06 7.42
N THR A 71 9.53 -0.74 6.50
CA THR A 71 10.73 -1.55 6.72
C THR A 71 11.70 -1.22 5.58
N PRO A 72 12.89 -0.66 5.91
CA PRO A 72 13.98 -0.49 4.95
C PRO A 72 14.55 -1.81 4.44
#